data_AF-A0A415U0V4-F1
#
_entry.id   AF-A0A415U0V4-F1
#
_cell.length_a   1.000
_cell.length_b   1.000
_cell.length_c   1.000
_cell.angle_alpha   90.00
_cell.angle_beta   90.00
_cell.angle_gamma   90.00
#
_symmetry.space_group_name_H-M   'P 1'
#
loop_
_entity.id
_entity.type
_entity.pdbx_description
1 polymer ?
#
loop_
_entity_poly.entity_id
_entity_poly.type
_entity_poly.pdbx_seq_one_letter_code
_entity_poly.pdbx_strand_id
1 'polypeptide(L)'
;MNKLVGNVFRSKSDDLKAFSGLKVKKIIRELNEKDYDRELVDKTDKDESGNCRYEINCMYEIELENGEIINVYEDEVNPEYHGDYEK
;
A
#
# COMPACT_ATOMS: atom_id res chain seq x y z
N MET A 1 4.06 -4.75 13.21
CA MET A 1 4.94 -4.21 12.15
C MET A 1 5.56 -5.27 11.23
N ASN A 2 5.95 -6.48 11.67
CA ASN A 2 6.56 -7.49 10.76
C ASN A 2 5.58 -8.33 9.89
N LYS A 3 4.28 -8.03 9.85
CA LYS A 3 3.31 -8.87 9.12
C LYS A 3 3.39 -8.71 7.59
N LEU A 4 3.99 -7.63 7.08
CA LEU A 4 4.04 -7.35 5.64
C LEU A 4 5.27 -7.94 4.96
N VAL A 5 6.34 -8.22 5.72
CA VAL A 5 7.58 -8.79 5.17
C VAL A 5 7.30 -10.22 4.69
N GLY A 6 7.65 -10.50 3.45
CA GLY A 6 7.37 -11.76 2.77
C GLY A 6 6.05 -11.79 2.00
N ASN A 7 5.19 -10.78 2.18
CA ASN A 7 3.97 -10.64 1.37
C ASN A 7 4.32 -10.23 -0.05
N VAL A 8 3.43 -10.58 -0.97
CA VAL A 8 3.55 -10.24 -2.39
C VAL A 8 2.95 -8.85 -2.58
N PHE A 9 3.75 -7.93 -3.09
CA PHE A 9 3.28 -6.62 -3.53
C PHE A 9 2.40 -6.77 -4.78
N ARG A 10 1.26 -6.10 -4.77
CA ARG A 10 0.25 -6.12 -5.82
C ARG A 10 -0.28 -4.71 -6.03
N SER A 11 0.27 -4.02 -7.03
CA SER A 11 -0.27 -2.74 -7.46
C SER A 11 -1.20 -2.88 -8.66
N LYS A 12 -2.21 -2.01 -8.71
CA LYS A 12 -3.06 -1.80 -9.88
C LYS A 12 -2.62 -0.59 -10.72
N SER A 13 -1.72 0.24 -10.20
CA SER A 13 -1.18 1.40 -10.90
C SER A 13 -0.20 0.97 -11.98
N ASP A 14 -0.31 1.52 -13.20
CA ASP A 14 0.56 1.18 -14.33
C ASP A 14 2.05 1.42 -14.02
N ASP A 15 2.36 2.46 -13.25
CA ASP A 15 3.74 2.81 -12.85
C ASP A 15 4.41 1.76 -11.94
N LEU A 16 3.63 1.11 -11.07
CA LEU A 16 4.14 0.14 -10.09
C LEU A 16 3.86 -1.31 -10.49
N LYS A 17 3.17 -1.52 -11.62
CA LYS A 17 2.83 -2.83 -12.16
C LYS A 17 4.06 -3.68 -12.47
N ALA A 18 5.18 -3.03 -12.83
CA ALA A 18 6.46 -3.69 -13.08
C ALA A 18 7.01 -4.41 -11.83
N PHE A 19 6.63 -3.96 -10.64
CA PHE A 19 7.04 -4.55 -9.36
C PHE A 19 6.00 -5.52 -8.79
N SER A 20 4.79 -5.55 -9.37
CA SER A 20 3.71 -6.44 -8.94
C SER A 20 4.13 -7.91 -9.07
N GLY A 21 3.96 -8.69 -7.99
CA GLY A 21 4.43 -10.07 -7.90
C GLY A 21 5.73 -10.25 -7.11
N LEU A 22 6.47 -9.18 -6.81
CA LEU A 22 7.66 -9.23 -5.97
C LEU A 22 7.30 -9.28 -4.48
N LYS A 23 8.13 -9.95 -3.69
CA LYS A 23 7.96 -10.01 -2.24
C LYS A 23 8.60 -8.82 -1.54
N VAL A 24 7.94 -8.35 -0.49
CA VAL A 24 8.49 -7.37 0.45
C VAL A 24 9.64 -8.02 1.21
N LYS A 25 10.86 -7.52 1.02
CA LYS A 25 12.06 -8.01 1.70
C LYS A 25 12.22 -7.40 3.08
N LYS A 26 11.96 -6.10 3.21
CA LYS A 26 11.94 -5.38 4.49
C LYS A 26 11.08 -4.13 4.41
N ILE A 27 10.52 -3.73 5.54
CA ILE A 27 9.90 -2.42 5.72
C ILE A 27 10.98 -1.47 6.22
N ILE A 28 11.22 -0.38 5.50
CA ILE A 28 12.22 0.63 5.88
C ILE A 28 11.62 1.55 6.94
N ARG A 29 10.46 2.12 6.66
CA ARG A 29 9.72 2.99 7.58
C ARG A 29 8.25 3.11 7.18
N GLU A 30 7.43 3.49 8.15
CA GLU A 30 6.06 3.92 7.94
C GLU A 30 6.07 5.42 7.61
N LEU A 31 5.41 5.79 6.52
CA LEU A 31 5.24 7.17 6.08
C LEU A 31 4.02 7.76 6.80
N ASN A 32 4.18 8.95 7.35
CA ASN A 32 3.12 9.62 8.12
C ASN A 32 2.46 10.73 7.30
N GLU A 33 1.43 11.36 7.87
CA GLU A 33 0.71 12.54 7.33
C GLU A 33 1.57 13.72 6.89
N LYS A 34 2.84 13.74 7.32
CA LYS A 34 3.81 14.78 6.98
C LYS A 34 4.68 14.42 5.78
N ASP A 35 4.71 13.14 5.38
CA ASP A 35 5.52 12.62 4.28
C ASP A 35 4.74 12.57 2.96
N TYR A 36 3.39 12.59 2.99
CA TYR A 36 2.53 12.67 1.81
C TYR A 36 1.24 13.45 2.12
N ASP A 37 0.78 14.27 1.17
CA ASP A 37 -0.49 14.98 1.24
C ASP A 37 -1.62 13.94 1.24
N ARG A 38 -2.31 13.79 2.37
CA ARG A 38 -3.55 13.02 2.49
C ARG A 38 -4.68 13.78 1.79
N GLU A 39 -4.57 13.99 0.48
CA GLU A 39 -5.75 14.37 -0.29
C GLU A 39 -6.69 13.16 -0.28
N LEU A 40 -7.90 13.37 0.25
CA LEU A 40 -9.04 12.48 0.12
C LEU A 40 -9.00 11.82 -1.27
N VAL A 41 -8.69 10.52 -1.31
CA VAL A 41 -8.81 9.77 -2.54
C VAL A 41 -10.29 9.81 -2.89
N ASP A 42 -10.57 10.55 -3.96
CA ASP A 42 -11.87 10.88 -4.49
C ASP A 42 -12.81 9.67 -4.44
N LYS A 43 -14.12 9.88 -4.19
CA LYS A 43 -15.16 8.84 -3.97
C LYS A 43 -15.32 7.80 -5.11
N THR A 44 -14.48 7.92 -6.12
CA THR A 44 -14.37 7.10 -7.32
C THR A 44 -13.34 5.98 -7.18
N ASP A 45 -12.38 6.05 -6.24
CA ASP A 45 -11.42 4.97 -6.00
C ASP A 45 -12.00 3.91 -5.07
N LYS A 46 -12.27 2.74 -5.65
CA LYS A 46 -12.92 1.62 -4.98
C LYS A 46 -12.03 0.40 -5.01
N ASP A 47 -12.02 -0.34 -3.91
CA ASP A 47 -11.43 -1.66 -3.87
C ASP A 47 -12.22 -2.65 -4.78
N GLU A 48 -11.71 -3.88 -4.90
CA GLU A 48 -12.37 -4.95 -5.67
C GLU A 48 -13.77 -5.34 -5.14
N SER A 49 -14.11 -4.91 -3.93
CA SER A 49 -15.41 -5.15 -3.29
C SER A 49 -16.38 -3.97 -3.44
N GLY A 50 -15.96 -2.88 -4.09
CA GLY A 50 -16.78 -1.68 -4.29
C GLY A 50 -16.80 -0.72 -3.11
N ASN A 51 -15.96 -0.94 -2.09
CA ASN A 51 -15.80 -0.04 -0.96
C ASN A 51 -14.89 1.13 -1.34
N CYS A 52 -15.31 2.35 -0.98
CA CYS A 52 -14.48 3.52 -1.17
C CYS A 52 -13.27 3.46 -0.23
N ARG A 53 -12.05 3.61 -0.77
CA ARG A 53 -10.82 3.63 0.04
C ARG A 53 -10.73 4.95 0.81
N TYR A 54 -11.23 5.00 2.05
CA TYR A 54 -11.21 6.22 2.88
C TYR A 54 -10.03 6.26 3.89
N GLU A 55 -9.42 7.43 3.92
CA GLU A 55 -8.71 8.19 4.97
C GLU A 55 -7.46 7.68 5.73
N ILE A 56 -7.15 6.39 5.85
CA ILE A 56 -5.84 6.00 6.43
C ILE A 56 -5.32 4.75 5.71
N ASN A 57 -4.87 4.90 4.47
CA ASN A 57 -3.95 3.90 3.95
C ASN A 57 -2.58 4.21 4.56
N CYS A 58 -2.18 3.41 5.56
CA CYS A 58 -0.80 3.41 6.04
C CYS A 58 0.12 3.15 4.85
N MET A 59 0.98 4.12 4.55
CA MET A 59 1.94 3.99 3.45
C MET A 59 3.29 3.59 4.04
N TYR A 60 3.98 2.67 3.39
CA TYR A 60 5.27 2.18 3.82
C TYR A 60 6.29 2.39 2.73
N GLU A 61 7.48 2.80 3.14
CA GLU A 61 8.68 2.71 2.31
C GLU A 61 9.24 1.30 2.51
N ILE A 62 9.23 0.48 1.46
CA ILE A 62 9.64 -0.92 1.51
C ILE A 62 10.79 -1.19 0.54
N GLU A 63 11.62 -2.18 0.86
CA GLU A 63 12.56 -2.78 -0.09
C GLU A 63 11.97 -4.11 -0.57
N LEU A 64 11.94 -4.30 -1.89
CA LEU A 64 11.51 -5.53 -2.54
C LEU A 64 12.66 -6.53 -2.67
N GLU A 65 12.35 -7.78 -3.01
CA GLU A 65 13.36 -8.85 -3.16
C GLU A 65 14.39 -8.56 -4.25
N ASN A 66 14.04 -7.78 -5.27
CA ASN A 66 14.95 -7.31 -6.32
C ASN A 66 15.90 -6.19 -5.85
N GLY A 67 15.76 -5.69 -4.62
CA GLY A 67 16.56 -4.61 -4.05
C GLY A 67 16.02 -3.21 -4.29
N GLU A 68 14.92 -3.06 -5.03
CA GLU A 68 14.30 -1.77 -5.31
C GLU A 68 13.55 -1.26 -4.08
N ILE A 69 13.58 0.06 -3.87
CA ILE A 69 12.90 0.73 -2.76
C ILE A 69 11.74 1.52 -3.33
N ILE A 70 10.52 1.20 -2.88
CA ILE A 70 9.29 1.83 -3.35
C ILE A 70 8.38 2.21 -2.17
N ASN A 71 7.50 3.18 -2.41
CA ASN A 71 6.45 3.56 -1.48
C ASN A 71 5.16 2.83 -1.89
N VAL A 72 4.54 2.15 -0.93
CA VAL A 72 3.36 1.32 -1.17
C VAL A 72 2.30 1.57 -0.11
N TYR A 73 1.03 1.45 -0.49
CA TYR A 73 -0.05 1.42 0.49
C TYR A 73 -0.14 0.05 1.15
N GLU A 74 -0.67 0.01 2.38
CA GLU A 74 -0.82 -1.26 3.09
C GLU A 74 -1.68 -2.25 2.30
N ASP A 75 -2.75 -1.82 1.63
CA ASP A 75 -3.62 -2.71 0.84
C ASP A 75 -2.90 -3.38 -0.34
N GLU A 76 -1.86 -2.74 -0.88
CA GLU A 76 -1.07 -3.31 -1.98
C GLU A 76 -0.16 -4.46 -1.52
N VAL A 77 0.15 -4.54 -0.23
CA VAL A 77 1.00 -5.60 0.35
C VAL A 77 0.26 -6.47 1.37
N ASN A 78 -0.94 -6.07 1.77
CA ASN A 78 -1.77 -6.75 2.74
C ASN A 78 -3.16 -6.95 2.15
N PRO A 79 -3.44 -8.13 1.56
CA PRO A 79 -4.75 -8.42 0.99
C PRO A 79 -5.87 -8.50 2.04
N GLU A 80 -5.53 -8.61 3.33
CA GLU A 80 -6.47 -8.57 4.45
C GLU A 80 -6.68 -7.14 4.97
N TYR A 81 -5.90 -6.17 4.48
CA TYR A 81 -6.09 -4.78 4.84
C TYR A 81 -7.27 -4.22 4.05
N HIS A 82 -8.34 -3.95 4.77
CA HIS A 82 -9.51 -3.33 4.18
C HIS A 82 -9.56 -1.82 4.44
N GLY A 83 -8.57 -1.23 5.14
CA GLY A 83 -8.64 0.14 5.63
C GLY A 83 -9.57 0.29 6.85
N ASP A 84 -9.32 1.32 7.65
CA ASP A 84 -10.26 1.73 8.70
C ASP A 84 -11.40 2.53 8.04
N TYR A 85 -12.54 1.86 7.83
CA TYR A 85 -13.77 2.56 7.47
C TYR A 85 -14.34 3.20 8.73
N GLU A 86 -14.31 4.53 8.82
CA GLU A 86 -15.27 5.19 9.69
C GLU A 86 -16.69 4.86 9.19
N LYS A 87 -17.51 4.40 10.13
CA LYS A 87 -18.85 3.87 9.88
C LYS A 87 -19.88 4.98 9.76
#